data_AF-A0A7Y7NN28-F1
#
_entry.id   AF-A0A7Y7NN28-F1
#
_cell.length_a   1.000
_cell.length_b   1.000
_cell.length_c   1.000
_cell.angle_alpha   90.00
_cell.angle_beta   90.00
_cell.angle_gamma   90.00
#
_symmetry.space_group_name_H-M   'P 1'
#
loop_
_entity.id
_entity.type
_entity.pdbx_description
1 polymer ?
#
loop_
_entity_poly.entity_id
_entity_poly.type
_entity_poly.pdbx_seq_one_letter_code
_entity_poly.pdbx_strand_id
1 'polypeptide(L)'
;MALVNDAKREINAKIVYVGPKGAGKSTAFNRIYTRIEPGHRSELKSMSVGEHQMLFFDFTYPPSVRQDAYSVRFHVYTLIAGEGAPLPWKMLLKGVDGVVLFADSSEGKMYANLESCAVLMDSVAHYGRKLSQIALSLQCNKRDLKGGLSLDAMGHELMPEIDVDPLPVTAITGDGLMEGLHRVVTDILKNLGQDAPIEAISTTAPVDEQINAPEVDSQEEAFDHCCDDGPQLAVEMNGSPVLLGGSTIEIPLRISGGACGKSAEFKVTVSVSL
;
A
#
# COMPACT_ATOMS: atom_id res chain seq x y z
N MET A 1 2.87 15.94 3.09
CA MET A 1 3.67 17.03 3.67
C MET A 1 4.18 16.50 4.97
N ALA A 2 5.49 16.38 5.07
CA ALA A 2 6.16 15.75 6.18
C ALA A 2 5.80 16.42 7.52
N LEU A 3 5.70 15.62 8.58
CA LEU A 3 5.39 16.08 9.93
C LEU A 3 6.70 16.32 10.69
N VAL A 4 6.93 17.55 11.14
CA VAL A 4 8.12 17.90 11.91
C VAL A 4 7.86 17.68 13.40
N ASN A 5 8.73 16.92 14.06
CA ASN A 5 8.75 16.73 15.50
C ASN A 5 9.96 17.49 16.09
N ASP A 6 9.73 18.72 16.52
CA ASP A 6 10.79 19.59 17.05
C ASP A 6 11.39 19.07 18.37
N ALA A 7 10.59 18.40 19.21
CA ALA A 7 11.07 17.83 20.47
C ALA A 7 12.07 16.70 20.25
N LYS A 8 11.92 15.92 19.16
CA LYS A 8 12.84 14.83 18.77
C LYS A 8 13.85 15.23 17.69
N ARG A 9 13.76 16.45 17.15
CA ARG A 9 14.47 16.89 15.94
C ARG A 9 14.34 15.87 14.79
N GLU A 10 13.12 15.40 14.54
CA GLU A 10 12.83 14.36 13.55
C GLU A 10 11.75 14.81 12.56
N ILE A 11 11.99 14.64 11.27
CA ILE A 11 11.00 14.88 10.20
C ILE A 11 10.42 13.54 9.77
N ASN A 12 9.10 13.40 9.76
CA ASN A 12 8.41 12.19 9.34
C ASN A 12 7.93 12.32 7.91
N ALA A 13 8.48 11.52 6.99
CA ALA A 13 8.11 11.49 5.59
C ALA A 13 7.39 10.19 5.23
N LYS A 14 6.34 10.27 4.41
CA LYS A 14 5.53 9.11 4.03
C LYS A 14 5.83 8.64 2.61
N ILE A 15 6.18 7.37 2.46
CA ILE A 15 6.34 6.67 1.18
C ILE A 15 5.22 5.63 1.01
N VAL A 16 4.56 5.63 -0.14
CA VAL A 16 3.51 4.64 -0.46
C VAL A 16 3.88 3.88 -1.72
N TYR A 17 3.87 2.55 -1.65
CA TYR A 17 3.99 1.68 -2.82
C TYR A 17 2.61 1.39 -3.39
N VAL A 18 2.43 1.71 -4.66
CA VAL A 18 1.17 1.55 -5.40
C VAL A 18 1.42 0.68 -6.61
N GLY A 19 0.47 -0.19 -6.94
CA GLY A 19 0.58 -1.07 -8.10
C GLY A 19 -0.45 -2.19 -8.05
N PRO A 20 -0.57 -3.01 -9.11
CA PRO A 20 -1.65 -3.97 -9.21
C PRO A 20 -1.53 -5.11 -8.19
N LYS A 21 -2.65 -5.80 -7.96
CA LYS A 21 -2.68 -7.07 -7.23
C LYS A 21 -1.78 -8.08 -7.95
N GLY A 22 -0.95 -8.80 -7.20
CA GLY A 22 -0.01 -9.78 -7.78
C GLY A 22 1.24 -9.19 -8.44
N ALA A 23 1.46 -7.86 -8.38
CA ALA A 23 2.68 -7.24 -8.91
C ALA A 23 3.95 -7.59 -8.14
N GLY A 24 3.85 -8.15 -6.92
CA GLY A 24 5.00 -8.52 -6.08
C GLY A 24 5.36 -7.52 -4.97
N LYS A 25 4.45 -6.59 -4.62
CA LYS A 25 4.67 -5.57 -3.59
C LYS A 25 5.04 -6.16 -2.22
N SER A 26 4.34 -7.21 -1.79
CA SER A 26 4.62 -7.88 -0.50
C SER A 26 6.01 -8.49 -0.45
N THR A 27 6.44 -9.15 -1.53
CA THR A 27 7.79 -9.71 -1.69
C THR A 27 8.84 -8.60 -1.65
N ALA A 28 8.60 -7.49 -2.36
CA ALA A 28 9.49 -6.34 -2.36
C ALA A 28 9.60 -5.70 -0.96
N PHE A 29 8.48 -5.54 -0.24
CA PHE A 29 8.48 -5.04 1.14
C PHE A 29 9.34 -5.89 2.06
N ASN A 30 9.15 -7.20 2.03
CA ASN A 30 9.95 -8.11 2.86
C ASN A 30 11.44 -8.02 2.51
N ARG A 31 11.80 -7.95 1.23
CA ARG A 31 13.20 -7.85 0.78
C ARG A 31 13.85 -6.52 1.12
N ILE A 32 13.12 -5.41 1.00
CA ILE A 32 13.59 -4.10 1.42
C ILE A 32 13.77 -4.08 2.94
N TYR A 33 12.76 -4.56 3.67
CA TYR A 33 12.79 -4.67 5.11
C TYR A 33 14.05 -5.42 5.55
N THR A 34 14.28 -6.64 5.07
CA THR A 34 15.45 -7.45 5.48
C THR A 34 16.81 -6.82 5.18
N ARG A 35 16.90 -5.99 4.14
CA ARG A 35 18.13 -5.27 3.79
C ARG A 35 18.42 -4.07 4.66
N ILE A 36 17.41 -3.47 5.30
CA ILE A 36 17.64 -2.34 6.21
C ILE A 36 18.19 -2.87 7.53
N GLU A 37 19.21 -2.21 8.09
CA GLU A 37 19.78 -2.61 9.37
C GLU A 37 18.71 -2.63 10.48
N PRO A 38 18.58 -3.72 11.27
CA PRO A 38 17.56 -3.83 12.32
C PRO A 38 17.56 -2.68 13.33
N GLY A 39 18.72 -2.11 13.65
CA GLY A 39 18.84 -0.96 14.56
C GLY A 39 18.27 0.35 14.01
N HIS A 40 17.98 0.42 12.70
CA HIS A 40 17.51 1.62 12.01
C HIS A 40 16.06 1.51 11.51
N ARG A 41 15.36 0.40 11.76
CA ARG A 41 13.97 0.19 11.35
C ARG A 41 13.06 -0.26 12.49
N SER A 42 11.77 0.01 12.36
CA SER A 42 10.73 -0.63 13.16
C SER A 42 10.53 -2.08 12.73
N GLU A 43 9.72 -2.82 13.48
CA GLU A 43 9.15 -4.09 13.00
C GLU A 43 8.26 -3.87 11.77
N LEU A 44 8.20 -4.89 10.91
CA LEU A 44 7.22 -4.96 9.83
C LEU A 44 5.86 -5.36 10.39
N LYS A 45 4.87 -4.48 10.25
CA LYS A 45 3.53 -4.66 10.78
C LYS A 45 2.52 -4.87 9.66
N SER A 46 1.44 -5.56 9.99
CA SER A 46 0.28 -5.72 9.12
C SER A 46 -1.02 -5.40 9.86
N MET A 47 -1.98 -4.79 9.18
CA MET A 47 -3.33 -4.55 9.72
C MET A 47 -4.38 -4.63 8.63
N SER A 48 -5.61 -5.04 8.98
CA SER A 48 -6.74 -5.07 8.06
C SER A 48 -7.36 -3.67 7.89
N VAL A 49 -7.71 -3.33 6.66
CA VAL A 49 -8.32 -2.05 6.27
C VAL A 49 -9.46 -2.36 5.29
N GLY A 50 -10.65 -2.60 5.84
CA GLY A 50 -11.74 -3.22 5.08
C GLY A 50 -11.28 -4.57 4.52
N GLU A 51 -11.45 -4.75 3.21
CA GLU A 51 -11.06 -5.97 2.48
C GLU A 51 -9.57 -6.02 2.08
N HIS A 52 -8.76 -5.04 2.50
CA HIS A 52 -7.35 -4.95 2.17
C HIS A 52 -6.47 -5.24 3.39
N GLN A 53 -5.31 -5.82 3.17
CA GLN A 53 -4.26 -5.94 4.19
C GLN A 53 -3.22 -4.85 3.95
N MET A 54 -3.04 -3.94 4.91
CA MET A 54 -1.98 -2.94 4.88
C MET A 54 -0.71 -3.52 5.48
N LEU A 55 0.43 -3.39 4.79
CA LEU A 55 1.75 -3.57 5.39
C LEU A 55 2.42 -2.23 5.59
N PHE A 56 3.14 -2.09 6.69
CA PHE A 56 3.93 -0.91 6.96
C PHE A 56 5.09 -1.17 7.90
N PHE A 57 6.13 -0.37 7.74
CA PHE A 57 7.26 -0.25 8.65
C PHE A 57 7.83 1.16 8.50
N ASP A 58 8.70 1.57 9.41
CA ASP A 58 9.46 2.79 9.28
C ASP A 58 10.96 2.55 9.42
N PHE A 59 11.76 3.45 8.85
CA PHE A 59 13.20 3.46 9.05
C PHE A 59 13.72 4.88 9.19
N THR A 60 14.84 5.04 9.90
CA THR A 60 15.47 6.35 10.11
C THR A 60 16.60 6.52 9.12
N TYR A 61 16.56 7.61 8.37
CA TYR A 61 17.70 8.09 7.60
C TYR A 61 18.54 9.01 8.50
N PRO A 62 19.84 8.72 8.66
CA PRO A 62 20.69 9.47 9.58
C PRO A 62 20.81 10.93 9.12
N PRO A 63 20.93 11.88 10.06
CA PRO A 63 21.15 13.28 9.72
C PRO A 63 22.48 13.45 8.98
N SER A 64 22.56 14.48 8.13
CA SER A 64 23.85 14.92 7.59
C SER A 64 24.82 15.30 8.73
N VAL A 65 26.12 15.36 8.45
CA VAL A 65 27.19 15.65 9.44
C VAL A 65 27.03 17.01 10.16
N ARG A 66 26.05 17.83 9.77
CA ARG A 66 25.72 19.09 10.43
C ARG A 66 25.14 18.82 11.83
N GLN A 67 25.71 19.45 12.85
CA GLN A 67 25.28 19.34 14.26
C GLN A 67 23.83 19.75 14.51
N ASP A 68 23.19 20.44 13.55
CA ASP A 68 21.81 20.90 13.65
C ASP A 68 20.80 20.25 12.70
N ALA A 69 21.20 19.21 11.97
CA ALA A 69 20.30 18.54 11.03
C ALA A 69 19.24 17.70 11.76
N TYR A 70 18.00 17.75 11.26
CA TYR A 70 16.93 16.85 11.69
C TYR A 70 17.20 15.46 11.09
N SER A 71 16.97 14.40 11.86
CA SER A 71 16.85 13.06 11.27
C SER A 71 15.55 12.97 10.47
N VAL A 72 15.52 12.10 9.46
CA VAL A 72 14.29 11.89 8.68
C VAL A 72 13.83 10.45 8.89
N ARG A 73 12.65 10.26 9.45
CA ARG A 73 11.99 8.97 9.59
C ARG A 73 11.06 8.75 8.41
N PHE A 74 11.32 7.73 7.61
CA PHE A 74 10.50 7.33 6.49
C PHE A 74 9.51 6.26 6.92
N HIS A 75 8.22 6.56 6.80
CA HIS A 75 7.12 5.61 7.01
C HIS A 75 6.70 5.03 5.66
N VAL A 76 6.87 3.73 5.50
CA VAL A 76 6.67 3.03 4.22
C VAL A 76 5.41 2.18 4.29
N TYR A 77 4.49 2.36 3.35
CA TYR A 77 3.18 1.69 3.34
C TYR A 77 2.88 1.01 2.00
N THR A 78 2.17 -0.11 2.04
CA THR A 78 1.50 -0.70 0.86
C THR A 78 0.18 -1.33 1.27
N LEU A 79 -0.72 -1.48 0.30
CA LEU A 79 -1.87 -2.38 0.40
C LEU A 79 -1.59 -3.68 -0.38
N ILE A 80 -1.99 -4.80 0.22
CA ILE A 80 -2.01 -6.15 -0.34
C ILE A 80 -3.46 -6.59 -0.41
N ALA A 81 -3.80 -7.30 -1.49
CA ALA A 81 -5.12 -7.89 -1.70
C ALA A 81 -6.27 -6.87 -1.70
N GLY A 82 -7.49 -7.35 -1.94
CA GLY A 82 -8.72 -6.59 -2.14
C GLY A 82 -9.12 -6.49 -3.62
N GLU A 83 -10.30 -7.02 -3.94
CA GLU A 83 -11.07 -6.64 -5.13
C GLU A 83 -12.00 -5.52 -4.71
N GLY A 84 -11.96 -4.37 -5.39
CA GLY A 84 -12.91 -3.29 -5.17
C GLY A 84 -12.37 -2.04 -4.45
N ALA A 85 -13.12 -0.96 -4.68
CA ALA A 85 -13.10 0.41 -4.17
C ALA A 85 -11.75 1.17 -4.07
N PRO A 86 -11.62 2.36 -4.70
CA PRO A 86 -10.45 3.24 -4.57
C PRO A 86 -10.30 3.92 -3.18
N LEU A 87 -11.25 3.73 -2.25
CA LEU A 87 -11.33 4.46 -0.98
C LEU A 87 -10.10 4.25 -0.05
N PRO A 88 -9.54 3.04 0.10
CA PRO A 88 -8.36 2.82 0.94
C PRO A 88 -7.11 3.51 0.39
N TRP A 89 -6.98 3.63 -0.94
CA TRP A 89 -5.87 4.36 -1.57
C TRP A 89 -5.96 5.86 -1.31
N LYS A 90 -7.16 6.45 -1.33
CA LYS A 90 -7.36 7.85 -0.94
C LYS A 90 -6.85 8.09 0.48
N MET A 91 -7.31 7.29 1.45
CA MET A 91 -6.85 7.39 2.83
C MET A 91 -5.32 7.24 2.94
N LEU A 92 -4.74 6.24 2.28
CA LEU A 92 -3.30 5.96 2.38
C LEU A 92 -2.45 7.02 1.69
N LEU A 93 -2.91 7.62 0.59
CA LEU A 93 -2.17 8.66 -0.14
C LEU A 93 -2.35 10.06 0.45
N LYS A 94 -3.22 10.24 1.45
CA LYS A 94 -3.30 11.49 2.21
C LYS A 94 -1.94 11.84 2.81
N GLY A 95 -1.45 13.03 2.44
CA GLY A 95 -0.20 13.59 2.96
C GLY A 95 1.06 12.90 2.44
N VAL A 96 1.00 12.04 1.43
CA VAL A 96 2.16 11.31 0.89
C VAL A 96 3.29 12.25 0.45
N ASP A 97 4.54 11.91 0.75
CA ASP A 97 5.72 12.70 0.36
C ASP A 97 6.46 12.06 -0.82
N GLY A 98 6.40 10.72 -0.95
CA GLY A 98 6.84 10.01 -2.14
C GLY A 98 6.04 8.75 -2.46
N VAL A 99 6.06 8.35 -3.72
CA VAL A 99 5.35 7.19 -4.24
C VAL A 99 6.32 6.30 -5.01
N VAL A 100 6.17 4.99 -4.80
CA VAL A 100 6.76 3.99 -5.69
C VAL A 100 5.63 3.38 -6.50
N LEU A 101 5.62 3.62 -7.81
CA LEU A 101 4.75 2.88 -8.72
C LEU A 101 5.43 1.55 -9.05
N PHE A 102 4.93 0.47 -8.44
CA PHE A 102 5.48 -0.87 -8.53
C PHE A 102 4.70 -1.70 -9.55
N ALA A 103 5.15 -1.67 -10.80
CA ALA A 103 4.46 -2.24 -11.95
C ALA A 103 4.90 -3.69 -12.23
N ASP A 104 3.99 -4.50 -12.73
CA ASP A 104 4.29 -5.85 -13.22
C ASP A 104 4.71 -5.77 -14.69
N SER A 105 5.97 -6.09 -15.00
CA SER A 105 6.48 -6.00 -16.38
C SER A 105 6.18 -7.23 -17.24
N SER A 106 5.41 -8.22 -16.75
CA SER A 106 5.03 -9.39 -17.55
C SER A 106 4.15 -9.00 -18.74
N GLU A 107 4.22 -9.78 -19.81
CA GLU A 107 3.33 -9.65 -20.95
C GLU A 107 1.85 -9.70 -20.50
N GLY A 108 1.00 -8.85 -21.08
CA GLY A 108 -0.42 -8.76 -20.76
C GLY A 108 -0.77 -8.07 -19.43
N LYS A 109 0.22 -7.55 -18.68
CA LYS A 109 -0.03 -6.86 -17.40
C LYS A 109 -0.18 -5.34 -17.51
N MET A 110 0.02 -4.76 -18.69
CA MET A 110 -0.07 -3.31 -18.91
C MET A 110 -1.42 -2.72 -18.46
N TYR A 111 -2.53 -3.38 -18.79
CA TYR A 111 -3.87 -2.89 -18.43
C TYR A 111 -4.05 -2.75 -16.90
N ALA A 112 -3.63 -3.77 -16.13
CA ALA A 112 -3.70 -3.72 -14.67
C ALA A 112 -2.75 -2.66 -14.06
N ASN A 113 -1.60 -2.43 -14.69
CA ASN A 113 -0.70 -1.34 -14.31
C ASN A 113 -1.37 0.03 -14.55
N LEU A 114 -2.00 0.23 -15.71
CA LEU A 114 -2.73 1.46 -16.05
C LEU A 114 -3.89 1.73 -15.08
N GLU A 115 -4.68 0.72 -14.72
CA GLU A 115 -5.74 0.86 -13.70
C GLU A 115 -5.16 1.34 -12.35
N SER A 116 -4.02 0.79 -11.94
CA SER A 116 -3.34 1.20 -10.71
C SER A 116 -2.81 2.63 -10.79
N CYS A 117 -2.32 3.06 -11.96
CA CYS A 117 -1.90 4.44 -12.22
C CYS A 117 -3.07 5.41 -12.12
N ALA A 118 -4.22 5.06 -12.72
CA ALA A 118 -5.42 5.87 -12.65
C ALA A 118 -5.91 6.05 -11.20
N VAL A 119 -5.89 4.98 -10.40
CA VAL A 119 -6.23 5.06 -8.96
C VAL A 119 -5.26 5.96 -8.20
N LEU A 120 -3.95 5.86 -8.48
CA LEU A 120 -2.93 6.73 -7.88
C LEU A 120 -3.20 8.20 -8.21
N MET A 121 -3.39 8.51 -9.50
CA MET A 121 -3.62 9.87 -9.97
C MET A 121 -4.91 10.46 -9.39
N ASP A 122 -6.03 9.72 -9.42
CA ASP A 122 -7.30 10.14 -8.80
C ASP A 122 -7.16 10.39 -7.30
N SER A 123 -6.45 9.50 -6.60
CA SER A 123 -6.27 9.61 -5.15
C SER A 123 -5.41 10.81 -4.75
N VAL A 124 -4.38 11.13 -5.53
CA VAL A 124 -3.55 12.32 -5.33
C VAL A 124 -4.31 13.59 -5.69
N ALA A 125 -5.03 13.59 -6.81
CA ALA A 125 -5.86 14.71 -7.28
C ALA A 125 -7.00 15.03 -6.30
N HIS A 126 -7.56 14.02 -5.62
CA HIS A 126 -8.57 14.20 -4.58
C HIS A 126 -8.11 15.15 -3.45
N TYR A 127 -6.80 15.23 -3.18
CA TYR A 127 -6.21 16.16 -2.21
C TYR A 127 -5.68 17.46 -2.84
N GLY A 128 -6.07 17.76 -4.08
CA GLY A 128 -5.67 18.99 -4.78
C GLY A 128 -4.19 19.04 -5.17
N ARG A 129 -3.51 17.88 -5.21
CA ARG A 129 -2.09 17.79 -5.57
C ARG A 129 -1.93 17.19 -6.97
N LYS A 130 -0.82 17.50 -7.62
CA LYS A 130 -0.39 16.82 -8.85
C LYS A 130 0.65 15.77 -8.51
N LEU A 131 0.62 14.63 -9.20
CA LEU A 131 1.61 13.58 -9.01
C LEU A 131 3.03 14.06 -9.33
N SER A 132 3.19 15.00 -10.27
CA SER A 132 4.46 15.65 -10.61
C SER A 132 5.08 16.48 -9.46
N GLN A 133 4.36 16.73 -8.38
CA GLN A 133 4.83 17.44 -7.18
C GLN A 133 5.20 16.48 -6.03
N ILE A 134 5.17 15.18 -6.28
CA ILE A 134 5.47 14.11 -5.32
C ILE A 134 6.69 13.37 -5.84
N ALA A 135 7.62 13.02 -4.96
CA ALA A 135 8.77 12.19 -5.35
C ALA A 135 8.25 10.85 -5.91
N LEU A 136 8.71 10.44 -7.08
CA LEU A 136 8.18 9.27 -7.80
C LEU A 136 9.32 8.37 -8.27
N SER A 137 9.17 7.06 -8.03
CA SER A 137 10.00 6.03 -8.64
C SER A 137 9.12 5.00 -9.32
N LEU A 138 9.31 4.80 -10.62
CA LEU A 138 8.68 3.73 -11.38
C LEU A 138 9.58 2.50 -11.33
N GLN A 139 9.12 1.45 -10.66
CA GLN A 139 9.83 0.18 -10.53
C GLN A 139 9.10 -0.90 -11.32
N CYS A 140 9.72 -1.40 -12.38
CA CYS A 140 9.18 -2.42 -13.27
C CYS A 140 9.66 -3.80 -12.80
N ASN A 141 8.80 -4.50 -12.06
CA ASN A 141 9.11 -5.78 -11.43
C ASN A 141 9.00 -6.97 -12.39
N LYS A 142 9.58 -8.11 -11.98
CA LYS A 142 9.59 -9.41 -12.66
C LYS A 142 10.50 -9.45 -13.88
N ARG A 143 11.63 -8.74 -13.80
CA ARG A 143 12.65 -8.71 -14.87
C ARG A 143 13.40 -10.03 -15.05
N ASP A 144 13.23 -10.96 -14.12
CA ASP A 144 13.64 -12.36 -14.25
C ASP A 144 12.83 -13.15 -15.29
N LEU A 145 11.61 -12.71 -15.63
CA LEU A 145 10.76 -13.41 -16.59
C LEU A 145 11.13 -13.08 -18.04
N LYS A 146 11.12 -14.11 -18.90
CA LYS A 146 11.29 -13.94 -20.34
C LYS A 146 10.04 -13.29 -20.95
N GLY A 147 10.22 -12.46 -21.97
CA GLY A 147 9.12 -11.82 -22.70
C GLY A 147 8.46 -10.66 -21.96
N GLY A 148 9.11 -10.08 -20.94
CA GLY A 148 8.62 -8.89 -20.28
C GLY A 148 8.53 -7.67 -21.22
N LEU A 149 7.61 -6.76 -20.90
CA LEU A 149 7.44 -5.48 -21.56
C LEU A 149 8.74 -4.67 -21.53
N SER A 150 8.97 -3.86 -22.57
CA SER A 150 10.14 -2.96 -22.59
C SER A 150 9.99 -1.87 -21.53
N LEU A 151 11.10 -1.49 -20.90
CA LEU A 151 11.08 -0.43 -19.87
C LEU A 151 10.62 0.90 -20.47
N ASP A 152 11.12 1.26 -21.65
CA ASP A 152 10.75 2.48 -22.37
C ASP A 152 9.23 2.56 -22.61
N ALA A 153 8.63 1.49 -23.15
CA ALA A 153 7.18 1.44 -23.33
C ALA A 153 6.41 1.53 -22.00
N MET A 154 6.92 0.90 -20.93
CA MET A 154 6.29 1.00 -19.61
C MET A 154 6.36 2.42 -19.05
N GLY A 155 7.48 3.12 -19.21
CA GLY A 155 7.60 4.53 -18.83
C GLY A 155 6.61 5.40 -19.59
N HIS A 156 6.61 5.27 -20.92
CA HIS A 156 5.77 6.08 -21.79
C HIS A 156 4.26 5.86 -21.53
N GLU A 157 3.82 4.61 -21.39
CA GLU A 157 2.40 4.28 -21.21
C GLU A 157 1.90 4.59 -19.80
N LEU A 158 2.69 4.32 -18.76
CA LEU A 158 2.25 4.49 -17.37
C LEU A 158 2.40 5.94 -16.88
N MET A 159 3.35 6.69 -17.42
CA MET A 159 3.70 8.04 -16.99
C MET A 159 3.96 8.97 -18.19
N PRO A 160 3.01 9.14 -19.13
CA PRO A 160 3.23 9.92 -20.35
C PRO A 160 3.51 11.41 -20.10
N GLU A 161 3.02 11.96 -18.97
CA GLU A 161 3.15 13.37 -18.62
C GLU A 161 4.28 13.65 -17.60
N ILE A 162 4.96 12.62 -17.10
CA ILE A 162 5.99 12.74 -16.07
C ILE A 162 7.25 12.07 -16.58
N ASP A 163 8.32 12.86 -16.70
CA ASP A 163 9.64 12.34 -17.03
C ASP A 163 10.18 11.51 -15.84
N VAL A 164 10.09 10.19 -15.97
CA VAL A 164 10.54 9.23 -14.95
C VAL A 164 11.22 8.05 -15.63
N ASP A 165 12.49 7.81 -15.28
CA ASP A 165 13.21 6.66 -15.82
C ASP A 165 12.71 5.38 -15.14
N PRO A 166 12.18 4.39 -15.89
CA PRO A 166 11.70 3.15 -15.32
C PRO A 166 12.87 2.28 -14.86
N LEU A 167 12.84 1.84 -13.59
CA LEU A 167 13.87 1.01 -13.01
C LEU A 167 13.53 -0.48 -13.15
N PRO A 168 14.45 -1.31 -13.69
CA PRO A 168 14.27 -2.75 -13.68
C PRO A 168 14.42 -3.29 -12.25
N VAL A 169 13.43 -4.02 -11.76
CA VAL A 169 13.53 -4.68 -10.44
C VAL A 169 13.12 -6.15 -10.50
N THR A 170 13.68 -6.94 -9.60
CA THR A 170 13.30 -8.35 -9.42
C THR A 170 13.03 -8.58 -7.94
N ALA A 171 11.75 -8.57 -7.55
CA ALA A 171 11.37 -8.67 -6.15
C ALA A 171 11.86 -9.97 -5.50
N ILE A 172 11.94 -11.07 -6.24
CA ILE A 172 12.36 -12.36 -5.67
C ILE A 172 13.84 -12.41 -5.32
N THR A 173 14.72 -11.72 -6.04
CA THR A 173 16.17 -11.61 -5.74
C THR A 173 16.49 -10.35 -4.94
N GLY A 174 15.62 -9.34 -5.04
CA GLY A 174 15.79 -8.01 -4.50
C GLY A 174 16.56 -7.05 -5.41
N ASP A 175 16.91 -7.46 -6.64
CA ASP A 175 17.66 -6.59 -7.57
C ASP A 175 16.88 -5.31 -7.87
N GLY A 176 17.57 -4.17 -7.85
CA GLY A 176 17.02 -2.83 -8.12
C GLY A 176 16.09 -2.26 -7.03
N LEU A 177 15.64 -3.05 -6.04
CA LEU A 177 14.69 -2.56 -5.03
C LEU A 177 15.25 -1.42 -4.16
N MET A 178 16.50 -1.58 -3.69
CA MET A 178 17.13 -0.55 -2.85
C MET A 178 17.44 0.69 -3.67
N GLU A 179 17.92 0.55 -4.91
CA GLU A 179 18.13 1.68 -5.83
C GLU A 179 16.82 2.47 -6.03
N GLY A 180 15.71 1.76 -6.28
CA GLY A 180 14.41 2.38 -6.43
C GLY A 180 13.90 3.09 -5.18
N LEU A 181 14.15 2.54 -3.99
CA LEU A 181 13.86 3.21 -2.71
C LEU A 181 14.75 4.44 -2.50
N HIS A 182 16.06 4.33 -2.78
CA HIS A 182 17.02 5.42 -2.64
C HIS A 182 16.65 6.61 -3.52
N ARG A 183 16.14 6.38 -4.74
CA ARG A 183 15.66 7.44 -5.64
C ARG A 183 14.55 8.27 -4.98
N VAL A 184 13.51 7.61 -4.47
CA VAL A 184 12.40 8.31 -3.79
C VAL A 184 12.86 9.02 -2.52
N VAL A 185 13.69 8.37 -1.71
CA VAL A 185 14.25 8.96 -0.49
C VAL A 185 15.05 10.23 -0.82
N THR A 186 15.92 10.16 -1.81
CA THR A 186 16.77 11.30 -2.24
C THR A 186 15.91 12.46 -2.72
N ASP A 187 14.89 12.20 -3.54
CA ASP A 187 13.98 13.22 -4.04
C ASP A 187 13.15 13.85 -2.90
N ILE A 188 12.70 13.06 -1.91
CA ILE A 188 12.03 13.59 -0.72
C ILE A 188 12.99 14.48 0.08
N LEU A 189 14.21 14.02 0.36
CA LEU A 189 15.20 14.79 1.12
C LEU A 189 15.51 16.13 0.44
N LYS A 190 15.68 16.12 -0.89
CA LYS A 190 15.86 17.33 -1.70
C LYS A 190 14.67 18.28 -1.56
N ASN A 191 13.43 17.77 -1.62
CA ASN A 191 12.22 18.56 -1.44
C ASN A 191 12.09 19.13 0.00
N LEU A 192 12.66 18.44 0.99
CA LEU A 192 12.75 18.90 2.39
C LEU A 192 13.95 19.82 2.65
N GLY A 193 14.77 20.11 1.65
CA GLY A 193 15.99 20.92 1.80
C GLY A 193 17.08 20.25 2.63
N GLN A 194 17.07 18.92 2.73
CA GLN A 194 18.09 18.12 3.41
C GLN A 194 19.18 17.70 2.43
N ASP A 195 20.44 17.71 2.88
CA ASP A 195 21.55 17.12 2.13
C ASP A 195 21.41 15.59 2.15
N ALA A 196 21.42 14.95 0.98
CA ALA A 196 21.32 13.49 0.84
C ALA A 196 22.69 12.87 0.51
N PRO A 197 23.45 12.36 1.51
CA PRO A 197 24.60 11.52 1.23
C PRO A 197 24.16 10.21 0.54
N ILE A 198 24.84 9.86 -0.56
CA ILE A 198 24.47 8.76 -1.48
C ILE A 198 24.43 7.38 -0.77
N GLU A 199 25.16 7.22 0.34
CA GLU A 199 25.34 5.93 1.04
C GLU A 199 24.50 5.76 2.33
N ALA A 200 23.59 6.68 2.65
CA ALA A 200 23.07 6.78 4.01
C ALA A 200 21.91 5.85 4.41
N ILE A 201 21.41 4.98 3.52
CA ILE A 201 20.59 3.85 4.00
C ILE A 201 21.56 2.75 4.43
N SER A 202 21.73 2.58 5.75
CA SER A 202 22.55 1.49 6.30
C SER A 202 21.93 0.16 5.91
N THR A 203 22.53 -0.51 4.92
CA THR A 203 22.09 -1.81 4.44
C THR A 203 22.98 -2.93 4.97
N THR A 204 22.36 -4.04 5.37
CA THR A 204 23.07 -5.29 5.62
C THR A 204 23.43 -5.97 4.30
N ALA A 205 24.51 -6.76 4.30
CA ALA A 205 24.93 -7.54 3.14
C ALA A 205 23.80 -8.49 2.67
N PRO A 206 23.69 -8.79 1.36
CA PRO A 206 22.65 -9.67 0.85
C PRO A 206 22.77 -11.05 1.49
N VAL A 207 21.70 -11.46 2.18
CA VAL A 207 21.52 -12.83 2.65
C VAL A 207 20.79 -13.59 1.55
N ASP A 208 21.48 -14.55 0.92
CA ASP A 208 20.90 -15.52 -0.02
C ASP A 208 19.96 -16.48 0.72
N GLU A 209 18.80 -15.98 1.13
CA GLU A 209 17.70 -16.82 1.59
C GLU A 209 16.56 -16.80 0.55
N GLN A 210 16.10 -18.00 0.20
CA GLN A 210 14.83 -18.21 -0.48
C GLN A 210 13.71 -17.79 0.47
N ILE A 211 13.30 -16.53 0.39
CA ILE A 211 12.19 -16.01 1.19
C ILE A 211 10.90 -16.48 0.53
N ASN A 212 10.33 -17.58 1.04
CA ASN A 212 8.88 -17.78 0.93
C ASN A 212 8.21 -16.63 1.69
N ALA A 213 7.21 -16.00 1.08
CA ALA A 213 6.38 -15.02 1.78
C ALA A 213 5.88 -15.66 3.08
N PRO A 214 6.00 -14.99 4.25
CA PRO A 214 5.58 -15.60 5.50
C PRO A 214 4.09 -15.94 5.42
N GLU A 215 3.75 -17.20 5.73
CA GLU A 215 2.42 -17.51 6.22
C GLU A 215 2.26 -16.74 7.53
N VAL A 216 1.26 -15.86 7.55
CA VAL A 216 0.97 -15.00 8.70
C VAL A 216 0.44 -15.91 9.81
N ASP A 217 1.29 -16.17 10.80
CA ASP A 217 0.92 -16.92 11.99
C ASP A 217 -0.09 -16.10 12.80
N SER A 218 -1.32 -16.60 12.87
CA SER A 218 -2.40 -16.03 13.66
C SER A 218 -2.19 -16.39 15.12
N GLN A 219 -1.30 -15.66 15.80
CA GLN A 219 -1.23 -15.69 17.26
C GLN A 219 -1.82 -14.37 17.80
N GLU A 220 -3.08 -14.47 18.22
CA GLU A 220 -3.72 -13.51 19.11
C GLU A 220 -3.00 -13.55 20.45
N GLU A 221 -2.11 -12.59 20.72
CA GLU A 221 -1.79 -12.24 22.09
C GLU A 221 -2.65 -11.05 22.53
N ALA A 222 -3.50 -11.37 23.52
CA ALA A 222 -4.42 -10.46 24.16
C ALA A 222 -3.68 -9.28 24.80
N PHE A 223 -3.92 -8.08 24.26
CA PHE A 223 -3.81 -6.85 25.05
C PHE A 223 -5.20 -6.48 25.56
N ASP A 224 -5.36 -6.72 26.86
CA ASP A 224 -6.44 -6.26 27.71
C ASP A 224 -6.51 -4.72 27.70
N HIS A 225 -7.75 -4.24 27.83
CA HIS A 225 -8.19 -2.88 28.18
C HIS A 225 -8.47 -1.83 27.08
N CYS A 226 -9.73 -1.87 26.64
CA CYS A 226 -10.77 -0.86 26.92
C CYS A 226 -11.12 0.22 25.87
N CYS A 227 -12.34 0.01 25.34
CA CYS A 227 -13.37 0.97 24.93
C CYS A 227 -13.28 1.56 23.51
N ASP A 228 -14.13 1.09 22.58
CA ASP A 228 -15.47 1.67 22.32
C ASP A 228 -16.22 0.84 21.24
N ASP A 229 -17.07 -0.11 21.67
CA ASP A 229 -17.91 -0.93 20.78
C ASP A 229 -19.15 -0.16 20.34
N GLY A 230 -19.19 0.28 19.08
CA GLY A 230 -20.45 0.62 18.42
C GLY A 230 -21.29 -0.65 18.17
N PRO A 231 -22.63 -0.58 18.17
CA PRO A 231 -23.47 -1.76 17.98
C PRO A 231 -23.30 -2.29 16.55
N GLN A 232 -22.59 -3.42 16.40
CA GLN A 232 -22.57 -4.17 15.14
C GLN A 232 -23.97 -4.73 14.88
N LEU A 233 -24.55 -4.36 13.75
CA LEU A 233 -25.80 -4.93 13.24
C LEU A 233 -25.44 -6.05 12.27
N ALA A 234 -25.85 -7.28 12.58
CA ALA A 234 -25.72 -8.43 11.69
C ALA A 234 -27.03 -8.64 10.92
N VAL A 235 -26.94 -8.92 9.61
CA VAL A 235 -28.09 -9.25 8.76
C VAL A 235 -27.93 -10.70 8.31
N GLU A 236 -28.93 -11.54 8.56
CA GLU A 236 -28.94 -12.96 8.20
C GLU A 236 -30.24 -13.33 7.47
N MET A 237 -30.20 -14.38 6.65
CA MET A 237 -31.42 -14.92 6.03
C MET A 237 -32.22 -15.74 7.04
N ASN A 238 -33.51 -15.42 7.18
CA ASN A 238 -34.42 -16.10 8.11
C ASN A 238 -35.37 -17.04 7.37
N GLY A 239 -34.80 -17.98 6.62
CA GLY A 239 -35.53 -18.91 5.78
C GLY A 239 -35.07 -18.87 4.32
N SER A 240 -35.67 -19.74 3.50
CA SER A 240 -35.39 -19.79 2.06
C SER A 240 -36.20 -18.72 1.31
N PRO A 241 -35.61 -18.05 0.29
CA PRO A 241 -36.37 -17.16 -0.59
C PRO A 241 -37.57 -17.87 -1.23
N VAL A 242 -38.70 -17.16 -1.33
CA VAL A 242 -39.95 -17.67 -1.89
C VAL A 242 -40.33 -16.87 -3.12
N LEU A 243 -40.64 -17.54 -4.23
CA LEU A 243 -41.20 -16.90 -5.41
C LEU A 243 -42.70 -16.63 -5.17
N LEU A 244 -43.12 -15.37 -5.10
CA LEU A 244 -44.51 -15.01 -4.81
C LEU A 244 -45.42 -15.01 -6.06
N GLY A 245 -44.83 -15.18 -7.25
CA GLY A 245 -45.52 -15.19 -8.55
C GLY A 245 -45.02 -14.09 -9.48
N GLY A 246 -44.92 -14.38 -10.78
CA GLY A 246 -44.20 -13.52 -11.73
C GLY A 246 -42.69 -13.50 -11.48
N SER A 247 -42.01 -12.43 -11.86
CA SER A 247 -40.56 -12.23 -11.64
C SER A 247 -40.25 -11.67 -10.25
N THR A 248 -41.06 -12.01 -9.24
CA THR A 248 -40.99 -11.44 -7.89
C THR A 248 -40.55 -12.48 -6.85
N ILE A 249 -39.46 -12.18 -6.15
CA ILE A 249 -38.85 -13.01 -5.10
C ILE A 249 -38.99 -12.29 -3.76
N GLU A 250 -39.50 -12.98 -2.74
CA GLU A 250 -39.50 -12.56 -1.34
C GLU A 250 -38.35 -13.23 -0.59
N ILE A 251 -37.50 -12.43 0.06
CA ILE A 251 -36.37 -12.89 0.86
C ILE A 251 -36.64 -12.50 2.33
N PRO A 252 -36.92 -13.46 3.21
CA PRO A 252 -37.05 -13.19 4.63
C PRO A 252 -35.66 -12.96 5.25
N LEU A 253 -35.48 -11.83 5.92
CA LEU A 253 -34.24 -11.43 6.58
C LEU A 253 -34.48 -11.16 8.06
N ARG A 254 -33.45 -11.39 8.86
CA ARG A 254 -33.40 -11.05 10.28
C ARG A 254 -32.19 -10.17 10.52
N ILE A 255 -32.41 -9.03 11.18
CA ILE A 255 -31.34 -8.18 11.69
C ILE A 255 -31.24 -8.39 13.20
N SER A 256 -30.02 -8.62 13.69
CA SER A 256 -29.70 -8.68 15.11
C SER A 256 -28.67 -7.60 15.46
N GLY A 257 -28.85 -6.93 16.61
CA GLY A 257 -27.96 -5.87 17.08
C GLY A 257 -27.23 -6.25 18.38
N GLY A 258 -25.93 -5.94 18.44
CA GLY A 258 -25.06 -6.20 19.59
C GLY A 258 -25.50 -5.57 20.92
N ALA A 259 -25.13 -6.24 22.01
CA ALA A 259 -25.36 -6.00 23.44
C ALA A 259 -26.78 -6.20 24.04
N CYS A 260 -27.87 -6.20 23.26
CA CYS A 260 -29.23 -6.31 23.85
C CYS A 260 -30.08 -7.50 23.35
N GLY A 261 -29.55 -8.35 22.47
CA GLY A 261 -30.27 -9.55 21.99
C GLY A 261 -31.56 -9.25 21.22
N LYS A 262 -31.76 -8.00 20.79
CA LYS A 262 -32.94 -7.58 20.03
C LYS A 262 -32.75 -7.97 18.56
N SER A 263 -33.77 -8.59 17.98
CA SER A 263 -33.82 -8.89 16.56
C SER A 263 -35.10 -8.38 15.92
N ALA A 264 -35.00 -7.91 14.69
CA ALA A 264 -36.14 -7.55 13.87
C ALA A 264 -36.18 -8.44 12.62
N GLU A 265 -37.35 -8.95 12.29
CA GLU A 265 -37.58 -9.75 11.08
C GLU A 265 -38.33 -8.91 10.05
N PHE A 266 -37.90 -8.97 8.79
CA PHE A 266 -38.54 -8.27 7.69
C PHE A 266 -38.41 -9.07 6.40
N LYS A 267 -39.26 -8.74 5.43
CA LYS A 267 -39.32 -9.41 4.13
C LYS A 267 -38.96 -8.41 3.05
N VAL A 268 -37.93 -8.72 2.26
CA VAL A 268 -37.54 -7.92 1.11
C VAL A 268 -38.15 -8.55 -0.13
N THR A 269 -38.99 -7.81 -0.85
CA THR A 269 -39.59 -8.26 -2.11
C THR A 269 -38.89 -7.59 -3.28
N VAL A 270 -38.27 -8.39 -4.15
CA VAL A 270 -37.57 -7.92 -5.35
C VAL A 270 -38.40 -8.35 -6.55
N SER A 271 -38.86 -7.40 -7.37
CA SER A 271 -39.62 -7.67 -8.60
C SER A 271 -38.79 -7.25 -9.81
N VAL A 272 -38.54 -8.17 -10.74
CA VAL A 272 -37.78 -7.90 -11.98
C VAL A 272 -38.76 -7.70 -13.14
N SER A 273 -38.93 -6.47 -13.59
CA SER A 273 -39.69 -6.17 -14.81
C SER A 273 -38.78 -6.38 -16.02
N LEU A 274 -39.14 -7.30 -16.93
CA LEU A 274 -38.54 -7.40 -18.27
C LEU A 274 -39.20 -6.41 -19.22
#